data_AF-A0A1Q9VLT7-F1
#
_entry.id   AF-A0A1Q9VLT7-F1
#
_cell.length_a   1.000
_cell.length_b   1.000
_cell.length_c   1.000
_cell.angle_alpha   90.00
_cell.angle_beta   90.00
_cell.angle_gamma   90.00
#
_symmetry.space_group_name_H-M   'P 1'
#
loop_
_entity.id
_entity.type
_entity.pdbx_description
1 polymer ?
#
loop_
_entity_poly.entity_id
_entity_poly.type
_entity_poly.pdbx_seq_one_letter_code
_entity_poly.pdbx_strand_id
1 'polypeptide(L)'
;MLREYGPARLDVTVRNTVPPGAAPAVGPRPGHGIIGMSERAAMVGGTLTAGRTPDGAWRVRLTVPRPVRDDDRRTATTEEAP
;
A
#
# COMPACT_ATOMS: atom_id res chain seq x y z
N MET A 1 -8.36 -1.35 5.93
CA MET A 1 -7.36 -0.65 5.10
C MET A 1 -6.55 0.24 6.03
N LEU A 2 -5.24 0.03 6.12
CA LEU A 2 -4.32 0.84 6.92
C LEU A 2 -3.48 1.70 5.98
N ARG A 3 -3.30 2.98 6.29
CA ARG A 3 -2.44 3.89 5.52
C ARG A 3 -1.49 4.56 6.52
N GLU A 4 -0.20 4.52 6.23
CA GLU A 4 0.82 5.21 7.00
C GLU A 4 1.53 6.21 6.07
N TYR A 5 1.78 7.41 6.58
CA TYR A 5 2.42 8.49 5.84
C TYR A 5 3.77 8.79 6.49
N GLY A 6 4.86 8.51 5.78
CA GLY A 6 6.17 9.07 6.09
C GLY A 6 6.41 10.34 5.26
N PRO A 7 7.34 11.23 5.67
CA PRO A 7 7.59 12.49 4.96
C PRO A 7 8.00 12.30 3.49
N ALA A 8 8.62 11.16 3.14
CA ALA A 8 9.07 10.85 1.78
C ALA A 8 8.32 9.69 1.09
N ARG A 9 7.43 8.99 1.78
CA ARG A 9 6.77 7.78 1.26
C ARG A 9 5.37 7.56 1.80
N LEU A 10 4.52 6.99 0.98
CA LEU A 10 3.17 6.55 1.34
C LEU A 10 3.14 5.02 1.37
N ASP A 11 2.76 4.47 2.51
CA ASP A 11 2.53 3.04 2.71
C ASP A 11 1.02 2.77 2.81
N VAL A 12 0.51 1.87 1.98
CA VAL A 12 -0.90 1.44 1.97
C VAL A 12 -0.98 -0.07 2.14
N THR A 13 -1.76 -0.52 3.12
CA THR A 13 -2.00 -1.94 3.39
C THR A 13 -3.49 -2.26 3.36
N VAL A 14 -3.85 -3.23 2.51
CA VAL A 14 -5.17 -3.87 2.50
C VAL A 14 -5.02 -5.28 3.05
N ARG A 15 -5.77 -5.62 4.10
CA ARG A 15 -5.81 -6.96 4.71
C ARG A 15 -7.24 -7.47 4.64
N ASN A 16 -7.41 -8.67 4.10
CA ASN A 16 -8.68 -9.39 4.00
C ASN A 16 -8.59 -10.67 4.82
N THR A 17 -9.35 -10.77 5.89
CA THR A 17 -9.44 -11.98 6.71
C THR A 17 -10.27 -13.04 5.98
N VAL A 18 -9.88 -14.31 6.12
CA VAL A 18 -10.67 -15.43 5.59
C VAL A 18 -11.54 -15.95 6.72
N PRO A 19 -12.88 -15.86 6.64
CA PRO A 19 -13.75 -16.39 7.67
C PRO A 19 -13.65 -17.93 7.74
N PRO A 20 -13.87 -18.54 8.92
CA PRO A 20 -13.93 -19.99 9.06
C PRO A 20 -14.99 -20.59 8.12
N GLY A 21 -14.65 -21.67 7.41
CA GLY A 21 -15.58 -22.34 6.49
C GLY A 21 -15.73 -21.69 5.11
N ALA A 22 -14.95 -20.64 4.79
CA ALA A 22 -14.94 -20.07 3.44
C ALA A 22 -14.47 -21.12 2.42
N ALA A 23 -15.36 -21.49 1.48
CA ALA A 23 -15.01 -22.35 0.37
C ALA A 23 -14.01 -21.64 -0.56
N PRO A 24 -12.99 -22.34 -1.10
CA PRO A 24 -12.19 -21.79 -2.17
C PRO A 24 -13.08 -21.40 -3.33
N ALA A 25 -12.83 -20.23 -3.94
CA ALA A 25 -13.56 -19.82 -5.12
C ALA A 25 -13.40 -20.89 -6.22
N VAL A 26 -14.52 -21.46 -6.67
CA VAL A 26 -14.52 -22.51 -7.69
C VAL A 26 -14.37 -21.85 -9.07
N GLY A 27 -13.26 -22.14 -9.75
CA GLY A 27 -13.01 -21.80 -11.15
C GLY A 27 -11.74 -20.97 -11.39
N PRO A 28 -11.06 -21.16 -12.54
CA PRO A 28 -9.92 -20.33 -12.92
C PRO A 28 -10.42 -18.92 -13.23
N ARG A 29 -10.18 -17.97 -12.33
CA ARG A 29 -10.29 -16.55 -12.65
C ARG A 29 -8.90 -16.01 -12.94
N PRO A 30 -8.52 -15.77 -14.22
CA PRO A 30 -7.32 -15.02 -14.51
C PRO A 30 -7.48 -13.60 -13.93
N GLY A 31 -6.79 -13.35 -12.81
CA GLY A 31 -6.85 -12.09 -12.10
C GLY A 31 -5.69 -11.18 -12.48
N HIS A 32 -5.93 -10.20 -13.34
CA HIS A 32 -4.91 -9.21 -13.73
C HIS A 32 -4.75 -8.07 -12.72
N GLY A 33 -5.56 -8.07 -11.65
CA GLY A 33 -5.59 -6.97 -10.68
C GLY A 33 -4.25 -6.74 -10.00
N ILE A 34 -3.63 -7.79 -9.46
CA ILE A 34 -2.32 -7.66 -8.77
C ILE A 34 -1.23 -7.28 -9.77
N ILE A 35 -1.17 -7.95 -10.93
CA ILE A 35 -0.16 -7.69 -11.97
C ILE A 35 -0.23 -6.22 -12.41
N GLY A 36 -1.41 -5.75 -12.80
CA GLY A 36 -1.59 -4.36 -13.23
C GLY A 36 -1.35 -3.34 -12.12
N MET A 37 -1.61 -3.69 -10.86
CA MET A 37 -1.24 -2.82 -9.73
C MET A 37 0.27 -2.78 -9.51
N SER A 38 0.97 -3.90 -9.64
CA SER A 38 2.44 -3.97 -9.54
C SER A 38 3.12 -3.16 -10.64
N GLU A 39 2.65 -3.27 -11.87
CA GLU A 39 3.13 -2.46 -13.01
C GLU A 39 2.93 -0.97 -12.74
N ARG A 40 1.74 -0.57 -12.28
CA ARG A 40 1.46 0.83 -11.93
C ARG A 40 2.30 1.34 -10.77
N ALA A 41 2.55 0.51 -9.75
CA ALA A 41 3.43 0.88 -8.65
C ALA A 41 4.86 1.12 -9.15
N ALA A 42 5.37 0.25 -10.02
CA ALA A 42 6.70 0.40 -10.60
C ALA A 42 6.83 1.67 -11.46
N MET A 43 5.80 2.05 -12.22
CA MET A 43 5.80 3.27 -13.04
C MET A 43 6.01 4.56 -12.21
N VAL A 44 5.66 4.55 -10.93
CA VAL A 44 5.83 5.70 -10.03
C VAL A 44 7.01 5.53 -9.06
N GLY A 45 7.90 4.56 -9.32
CA GLY A 45 9.05 4.27 -8.46
C GLY A 45 8.69 3.60 -7.13
N GLY A 46 7.50 3.00 -7.04
CA GLY A 46 7.02 2.26 -5.89
C GLY A 46 7.15 0.74 -6.02
N THR A 47 6.76 0.04 -4.97
CA THR A 47 6.75 -1.42 -4.90
C THR A 47 5.41 -1.93 -4.39
N LEU A 48 4.99 -3.12 -4.86
CA LEU A 48 3.78 -3.79 -4.40
C LEU A 48 4.07 -5.27 -4.10
N THR A 49 3.54 -5.75 -2.98
CA THR A 49 3.55 -7.16 -2.62
C THR A 49 2.14 -7.64 -2.32
N ALA A 50 1.81 -8.86 -2.72
CA ALA A 50 0.52 -9.47 -2.45
C ALA A 50 0.71 -10.95 -2.09
N GLY A 51 0.03 -11.42 -1.05
CA GLY A 51 0.14 -12.81 -0.61
C GLY A 51 -0.63 -13.13 0.66
N ARG A 52 -0.65 -14.42 1.00
CA ARG A 52 -1.15 -14.87 2.30
C ARG A 52 -0.20 -14.48 3.42
N THR A 53 -0.77 -14.13 4.57
CA THR A 53 -0.03 -13.84 5.80
C THR A 53 -0.03 -15.08 6.72
N PRO A 54 0.86 -15.15 7.73
CA PRO A 54 0.94 -16.30 8.64
C PRO A 54 -0.36 -16.59 9.40
N ASP A 55 -1.15 -15.55 9.68
CA ASP A 55 -2.48 -15.62 10.28
C ASP A 55 -3.61 -16.02 9.31
N GLY A 56 -3.26 -16.40 8.07
CA GLY A 56 -4.21 -16.91 7.08
C GLY A 56 -4.96 -15.84 6.28
N ALA A 57 -4.82 -14.56 6.63
CA ALA A 57 -5.38 -13.45 5.87
C ALA A 57 -4.67 -13.26 4.51
N TRP A 58 -5.32 -12.57 3.60
CA TRP A 58 -4.70 -12.04 2.38
C TRP A 58 -4.25 -10.61 2.61
N ARG A 59 -3.03 -10.26 2.22
CA ARG A 59 -2.49 -8.91 2.34
C ARG A 59 -2.01 -8.41 0.97
N VAL A 60 -2.32 -7.15 0.69
CA VAL A 60 -1.67 -6.35 -0.35
C VAL A 60 -1.01 -5.16 0.33
N ARG A 61 0.30 -4.96 0.08
CA ARG A 61 1.07 -3.83 0.59
C ARG A 61 1.68 -3.07 -0.58
N LEU A 62 1.43 -1.76 -0.61
CA LEU A 62 1.97 -0.80 -1.58
C LEU A 62 2.84 0.21 -0.84
N THR A 63 4.02 0.47 -1.38
CA THR A 63 4.90 1.56 -0.92
C THR A 63 5.25 2.41 -2.14
N VAL A 64 4.94 3.71 -2.09
CA VAL A 64 5.26 4.65 -3.19
C VAL A 64 5.96 5.89 -2.65
N PRO A 65 6.84 6.53 -3.44
CA PRO A 65 7.36 7.85 -3.12
C PRO A 65 6.22 8.86 -2.94
N ARG A 66 6.33 9.74 -1.94
CA ARG A 66 5.39 10.85 -1.75
C ARG A 66 6.08 12.13 -2.25
N PRO A 67 5.50 12.85 -3.23
CA PRO A 67 6.01 14.18 -3.54
C PRO A 67 5.83 15.07 -2.29
N VAL A 68 6.89 15.79 -1.92
CA VAL A 68 6.83 16.80 -0.86
C VAL A 68 5.76 17.80 -1.26
N ARG A 69 4.69 17.92 -0.48
CA ARG A 69 3.72 18.99 -0.72
C ARG A 69 4.35 20.30 -0.25
N ASP A 70 4.13 21.40 -0.94
CA ASP A 70 4.61 22.72 -0.51
C ASP A 70 4.19 23.08 0.94
N ASP A 71 3.07 22.53 1.42
CA ASP A 71 2.64 22.65 2.84
C ASP A 71 3.58 21.96 3.84
N ASP A 72 4.21 20.83 3.47
CA ASP A 72 5.20 20.16 4.32
C ASP A 72 6.48 21.04 4.47
N ARG A 73 6.73 21.95 3.52
CA ARG A 73 7.88 22.89 3.54
C ARG A 73 7.62 24.11 4.44
N ARG A 74 6.37 24.55 4.60
CA ARG A 74 6.00 25.72 5.43
C ARG A 74 5.95 25.38 6.93
N THR A 75 5.65 24.13 7.29
CA THR A 75 5.72 23.65 8.69
C THR A 75 7.15 23.49 9.22
N ALA A 76 8.17 23.48 8.34
CA ALA A 76 9.57 23.41 8.73
C ALA A 76 10.22 24.80 8.97
N THR A 77 9.51 25.90 8.73
CA THR A 77 10.07 27.27 8.85
C THR A 77 9.54 28.04 10.07
N THR A 78 8.82 27.39 11.00
CA THR A 78 8.46 28.02 12.28
C THR A 78 9.25 27.41 13.43
N GLU A 79 10.58 27.48 13.35
CA GLU A 79 11.46 27.46 14.52
C GLU A 79 12.79 28.13 14.14
N GLU A 80 12.75 29.45 13.91
CA GLU A 80 13.93 30.30 14.05
C GLU A 80 13.54 31.64 14.69
N ALA A 81 13.76 31.69 16.01
CA ALA A 81 14.12 32.83 16.87
C ALA A 81 13.15 34.02 17.06
N PRO A 82 13.29 34.80 18.17
CA PRO A 82 14.33 34.76 19.22
C PRO A 82 13.86 34.40 20.64
#